data_AF-A0AAJ2U550-F1
#
_entry.id   AF-A0AAJ2U550-F1
#
_cell.length_a   1.000
_cell.length_b   1.000
_cell.length_c   1.000
_cell.angle_alpha   90.00
_cell.angle_beta   90.00
_cell.angle_gamma   90.00
#
_symmetry.space_group_name_H-M   'P 1'
#
loop_
_entity.id
_entity.type
_entity.pdbx_description
1 polymer ?
#
loop_
_entity_poly.entity_id
_entity_poly.type
_entity_poly.pdbx_seq_one_letter_code
_entity_poly.pdbx_strand_id
1 'polypeptide(L)' 'LSGSIEIFAAILMIKFNSVEKALMINSSLALVGPIILILTTTIGVLGMVGNISLGKILWIFLGVSCILIGVKS' A
#
# COMPACT_ATOMS: atom_id res chain seq x y z
N LEU A 1 -8.46 8.01 2.25
CA LEU A 1 -7.52 8.26 1.13
C LEU A 1 -7.45 7.08 0.17
N SER A 2 -7.02 5.88 0.62
CA SER A 2 -6.94 4.68 -0.24
C SER A 2 -8.24 4.39 -1.01
N GLY A 3 -9.38 4.33 -0.33
CA GLY A 3 -10.68 4.07 -1.00
C GLY A 3 -11.10 5.15 -2.01
N SER A 4 -10.70 6.40 -1.82
CA SER A 4 -10.96 7.46 -2.79
C SER A 4 -10.13 7.26 -4.07
N ILE A 5 -8.89 6.75 -3.94
CA ILE A 5 -8.02 6.42 -5.06
C ILE A 5 -8.56 5.21 -5.83
N GLU A 6 -9.12 4.20 -5.13
CA GLU A 6 -9.77 3.05 -5.77
C GLU A 6 -11.01 3.46 -6.58
N ILE A 7 -11.87 4.31 -6.00
CA ILE A 7 -13.05 4.85 -6.72
C ILE A 7 -12.61 5.66 -7.94
N PHE A 8 -11.60 6.51 -7.81
CA PHE A 8 -11.06 7.28 -8.92
C PHE A 8 -10.49 6.39 -10.03
N ALA A 9 -9.73 5.35 -9.66
CA ALA A 9 -9.22 4.37 -10.60
C ALA A 9 -10.36 3.63 -11.31
N ALA A 10 -11.41 3.23 -10.60
CA ALA A 10 -12.59 2.60 -11.20
C ALA A 10 -13.29 3.53 -12.21
N ILE A 11 -13.43 4.82 -11.91
CA ILE A 11 -13.96 5.82 -12.85
C ILE A 11 -13.08 5.91 -14.11
N LEU A 12 -11.75 5.90 -13.95
CA LEU A 12 -10.82 5.89 -15.08
C LEU A 12 -10.94 4.61 -15.93
N MET A 13 -11.06 3.44 -15.29
CA MET A 13 -11.26 2.17 -16.00
C MET A 13 -12.54 2.21 -16.85
N ILE A 14 -13.64 2.73 -16.31
CA ILE A 14 -14.92 2.91 -17.04
C ILE A 14 -14.75 3.91 -18.18
N LYS A 15 -14.12 5.07 -17.94
CA LYS A 15 -13.92 6.13 -18.94
C LYS A 15 -13.13 5.65 -20.16
N PHE A 16 -12.11 4.84 -19.95
CA PHE A 16 -11.26 4.36 -21.04
C PHE A 16 -11.82 3.14 -21.78
N ASN A 17 -12.77 2.41 -21.17
CA ASN A 17 -13.52 1.29 -21.74
C ASN A 17 -12.68 0.30 -22.57
N SER A 18 -11.46 0.03 -22.12
CA SER A 18 -10.48 -0.83 -22.79
C SER A 18 -9.82 -1.70 -21.73
N VAL A 19 -9.81 -3.01 -21.97
CA VAL A 19 -9.24 -4.01 -21.05
C VAL A 19 -7.77 -3.72 -20.78
N GLU A 20 -7.01 -3.33 -21.79
CA GLU A 20 -5.58 -3.05 -21.67
C GLU A 20 -5.31 -1.84 -20.76
N LYS A 21 -6.10 -0.77 -20.92
CA LYS A 21 -6.00 0.41 -20.05
C LYS A 21 -6.48 0.11 -18.62
N ALA A 22 -7.53 -0.69 -18.48
CA ALA A 22 -8.02 -1.11 -17.17
C ALA A 22 -6.96 -1.95 -16.42
N LEU A 23 -6.27 -2.85 -17.12
CA LEU A 23 -5.18 -3.65 -16.57
C LEU A 23 -4.00 -2.78 -16.12
N MET A 24 -3.62 -1.78 -16.93
CA MET A 24 -2.57 -0.82 -16.54
C MET A 24 -2.94 -0.02 -15.28
N ILE A 25 -4.18 0.47 -15.20
CA ILE A 25 -4.68 1.20 -14.02
C ILE A 25 -4.69 0.29 -12.80
N ASN A 26 -5.19 -0.94 -12.93
CA ASN A 26 -5.27 -1.89 -11.83
C ASN A 26 -3.87 -2.29 -11.33
N SER A 27 -2.93 -2.51 -12.25
CA SER A 27 -1.53 -2.80 -11.92
C SER A 27 -0.88 -1.65 -11.16
N SER A 28 -1.19 -0.41 -11.54
CA SER A 28 -0.73 0.78 -10.80
C SER A 28 -1.40 0.89 -9.43
N LEU A 29 -2.69 0.56 -9.35
CA LEU A 29 -3.48 0.61 -8.12
C LEU A 29 -3.02 -0.43 -7.08
N ALA A 30 -2.48 -1.57 -7.53
CA ALA A 30 -1.94 -2.62 -6.66
C ALA A 30 -0.84 -2.12 -5.71
N LEU A 31 -0.12 -1.05 -6.07
CA LEU A 31 0.91 -0.42 -5.24
C LEU A 31 0.36 0.54 -4.18
N VAL A 32 -0.84 1.06 -4.37
CA VAL A 32 -1.41 2.10 -3.49
C VAL A 32 -1.64 1.56 -2.08
N GLY A 33 -2.18 0.35 -1.95
CA GLY A 33 -2.39 -0.30 -0.65
C GLY A 33 -1.09 -0.47 0.15
N PRO A 34 -0.06 -1.14 -0.41
CA PRO A 34 1.26 -1.27 0.21
C PRO A 34 1.89 0.07 0.61
N ILE A 35 1.81 1.10 -0.25
CA ILE A 35 2.38 2.43 0.04
C ILE A 35 1.66 3.09 1.23
N ILE A 36 0.33 3.10 1.23
CA ILE A 36 -0.47 3.69 2.32
C ILE A 36 -0.16 2.97 3.64
N LEU A 37 -0.08 1.63 3.61
CA LEU A 37 0.23 0.82 4.78
C LEU A 37 1.61 1.19 5.35
N ILE A 38 2.65 1.22 4.53
CA ILE A 38 4.01 1.56 4.98
C ILE A 38 4.06 2.97 5.58
N LEU A 39 3.41 3.94 4.94
CA LEU A 39 3.36 5.31 5.44
C LEU A 39 2.65 5.40 6.79
N THR A 40 1.46 4.82 6.91
CA THR A 40 0.69 4.83 8.17
C THR A 40 1.40 4.06 9.28
N THR A 41 2.01 2.91 8.97
CA THR A 41 2.81 2.15 9.94
C THR A 41 4.03 2.96 10.39
N THR A 42 4.74 3.63 9.49
CA THR A 42 5.89 4.47 9.83
C THR A 42 5.48 5.60 10.76
N ILE A 43 4.40 6.31 10.44
CA ILE A 43 3.85 7.38 11.29
C ILE A 43 3.44 6.82 12.66
N GLY A 44 2.77 5.67 12.70
CA GLY A 44 2.36 5.01 13.94
C GLY A 44 3.54 4.63 14.82
N VAL A 45 4.60 4.05 14.24
CA VAL A 45 5.82 3.68 14.98
C VAL A 45 6.57 4.92 15.47
N LEU A 46 6.68 5.98 14.65
CA LEU A 46 7.28 7.26 15.07
C LEU A 46 6.53 7.87 16.27
N GLY A 47 5.20 7.78 16.29
CA GLY A 47 4.37 8.23 17.42
C GLY A 47 4.52 7.37 18.69
N MET A 48 5.07 6.16 18.58
CA MET A 48 5.28 5.21 19.68
C MET A 48 6.73 5.15 20.18
N VAL A 49 7.60 6.04 19.69
CA VAL A 49 9.01 6.10 20.10
C VAL A 49 9.11 6.21 21.62
N GLY A 50 9.87 5.30 22.23
CA GLY A 50 10.07 5.19 23.69
C GLY A 50 9.16 4.21 24.43
N ASN A 51 8.06 3.73 23.81
CA ASN A 51 7.14 2.76 24.44
C ASN A 51 7.07 1.41 23.70
N ILE A 52 7.76 1.28 22.57
CA ILE A 52 7.76 0.07 21.76
C ILE A 52 9.04 -0.74 22.04
N SER A 53 8.90 -2.05 22.27
CA SER A 53 10.07 -2.92 22.47
C SER A 53 10.78 -3.22 21.13
N LEU A 54 12.09 -3.42 21.18
CA LEU A 54 12.92 -3.79 20.03
C LEU A 54 12.37 -5.01 19.26
N GLY A 55 11.82 -6.01 19.97
CA GLY A 55 11.21 -7.18 19.35
C GLY A 55 9.99 -6.86 18.50
N LYS A 56 9.15 -5.88 18.90
CA LYS A 56 8.00 -5.46 18.10
C LYS A 56 8.43 -4.70 16.84
N ILE A 57 9.49 -3.90 16.94
CA ILE A 57 10.08 -3.20 15.78
C ILE A 57 10.56 -4.23 14.75
N LEU A 58 11.31 -5.25 15.18
CA LEU A 58 11.77 -6.31 14.28
C LEU A 58 10.62 -7.01 13.55
N TRP A 59 9.53 -7.32 14.27
CA TRP A 59 8.34 -7.93 13.67
C TRP A 59 7.66 -7.03 12.64
N ILE A 60 7.54 -5.73 12.93
CA ILE A 60 6.98 -4.76 11.98
C ILE A 60 7.83 -4.69 10.71
N PHE A 61 9.15 -4.60 10.86
CA PHE A 61 10.06 -4.59 9.70
C PHE A 61 9.97 -5.87 8.89
N LEU A 62 9.91 -7.05 9.54
CA LEU A 62 9.69 -8.33 8.88
C LEU A 62 8.40 -8.33 8.05
N GLY A 63 7.29 -7.87 8.63
CA GLY A 63 6.01 -7.77 7.92
C GLY A 63 6.08 -6.83 6.71
N VAL A 64 6.66 -5.64 6.88
CA VAL A 64 6.86 -4.69 5.77
C VAL A 64 7.75 -5.29 4.68
N SER A 65 8.84 -5.97 5.04
CA SER A 65 9.71 -6.68 4.08
C SER A 65 8.96 -7.75 3.31
N CYS A 66 8.13 -8.57 3.96
CA CYS A 66 7.31 -9.58 3.28
C CYS A 66 6.35 -8.96 2.27
N ILE A 67 5.70 -7.85 2.61
CA ILE A 67 4.78 -7.14 1.70
C ILE A 67 5.54 -6.59 0.50
N LEU A 68 6.70 -5.96 0.72
CA LEU A 68 7.54 -5.43 -0.35
C LEU A 68 8.04 -6.52 -1.30
N ILE A 69 8.39 -7.70 -0.77
CA ILE A 69 8.78 -8.87 -1.56
C ILE A 69 7.59 -9.39 -2.37
N GLY A 70 6.41 -9.54 -1.74
CA GLY A 70 5.21 -10.07 -2.39
C GLY A 70 4.65 -9.16 -3.49
N VAL A 71 4.79 -7.84 -3.36
CA VAL A 71 4.35 -6.88 -4.38
C VAL A 71 5.23 -6.87 -5.64
N LYS A 72 6.48 -7.34 -5.54
CA LYS A 72 7.44 -7.38 -6.65
C LYS A 72 7.54 -8.75 -7.32
N SER A 73 6.88 -9.78 -6.78
CA SER A 73 6.86 -11.15 -7.32
C SER A 73 5.62 -11.39 -8.18
#